data_AF-A0ABD5Z417-F1
#
_entry.id   AF-A0ABD5Z417-F1
#
_cell.length_a   1.000
_cell.length_b   1.000
_cell.length_c   1.000
_cell.angle_alpha   90.00
_cell.angle_beta   90.00
_cell.angle_gamma   90.00
#
_symmetry.space_group_name_H-M   'P 1'
#
loop_
_entity.id
_entity.type
_entity.pdbx_description
1 polymer ?
#
loop_
_entity_poly.entity_id
_entity_poly.type
_entity_poly.pdbx_seq_one_letter_code
_entity_poly.pdbx_strand_id
1 'polypeptide(L)'
;MRGPGTPSDDAPDRGQSEVIGTILLLSITILVVGVVVGVAGSALDQTRSTTEVQGVEQSLTLLDSRAALVALGKSSSQHVALGRVTNGHYTVNESAGWIEIRHLNYTGDESSESERILRSNLGVVRYEAEGSDVSLAYQGGGVWRGAGEGSVMLSPPEFHYRGETLTFPLIQVVGRDSASGPVEALVTERTVGQPVYPSAETYNNTSRTYRNPIQNGTLQITVHSKFCGGWRSYFQQRTSANVSTCTNQTVTANLTTVGTRGPFSMPLQGNAIDVRGMEPHTMRDFNVTIYPDEDSADFANLQWSLFAQQGSGETLEYSMYTDGGKLCKDGNRTSSNLVTHVYYSNGGGTYEGWTSTVNDTGVSGGIEVRCPGGTATPYIVANFSGPSTFTYGTVPDQHLYATVSGSLQESTNFEHDNVEWENDTATGTKKAYFLPGNTTKGGNITEHYTAKLAPNLDLVVYDRGKGGGGGGGHSQSGAVSERASFGTIDYETGERVITYIHITKNEVEVDLR
;
A
#
# COMPACT_ATOMS: atom_id res chain seq x y z
N MET A 1 112.63 -55.60 42.64
CA MET A 1 112.69 -54.43 43.55
C MET A 1 112.41 -53.18 42.73
N ARG A 2 111.52 -52.30 43.25
CA ARG A 2 111.31 -50.85 42.95
C ARG A 2 111.50 -50.38 41.49
N GLY A 3 110.57 -49.71 40.82
CA GLY A 3 109.45 -48.87 41.23
C GLY A 3 109.02 -47.98 40.04
N PRO A 4 107.93 -47.19 40.16
CA PRO A 4 106.97 -46.90 39.08
C PRO A 4 106.79 -45.39 38.75
N GLY A 5 105.95 -45.08 37.74
CA GLY A 5 105.32 -43.75 37.53
C GLY A 5 104.70 -43.64 36.13
N THR A 6 103.37 -43.62 35.91
CA THR A 6 102.32 -42.57 36.11
C THR A 6 101.78 -42.11 34.72
N PRO A 7 100.61 -41.43 34.58
CA PRO A 7 99.23 -41.93 34.68
C PRO A 7 98.31 -41.35 33.55
N SER A 8 96.98 -41.30 33.76
CA SER A 8 95.88 -40.62 33.03
C SER A 8 95.14 -41.44 31.95
N ASP A 9 93.81 -41.56 31.91
CA ASP A 9 92.73 -40.80 32.56
C ASP A 9 91.52 -41.66 32.95
N ASP A 10 90.90 -41.26 34.06
CA ASP A 10 89.60 -41.69 34.56
C ASP A 10 88.63 -40.51 34.44
N ALA A 11 87.48 -40.69 33.80
CA ALA A 11 86.27 -39.90 34.04
C ALA A 11 85.04 -40.57 33.41
N PRO A 12 84.14 -41.17 34.19
CA PRO A 12 82.77 -41.40 33.78
C PRO A 12 81.93 -40.16 34.12
N ASP A 13 81.71 -39.28 33.14
CA ASP A 13 80.69 -38.24 33.23
C ASP A 13 79.32 -38.87 32.92
N ARG A 14 78.68 -39.43 33.95
CA ARG A 14 77.31 -39.98 33.89
C ARG A 14 76.54 -39.62 35.16
N GLY A 15 76.46 -38.32 35.44
CA GLY A 15 75.58 -37.76 36.48
C GLY A 15 74.76 -36.55 36.03
N GLN A 16 75.05 -35.97 34.86
CA GLN A 16 74.40 -34.76 34.35
C GLN A 16 73.16 -35.03 33.49
N SER A 17 73.06 -36.22 32.87
CA SER A 17 72.04 -36.50 31.85
C SER A 17 70.62 -36.68 32.41
N GLU A 18 70.48 -37.21 33.63
CA GLU A 18 69.17 -37.43 34.25
C GLU A 18 68.51 -36.10 34.67
N VAL A 19 69.30 -35.19 35.23
CA VAL A 19 68.85 -33.85 35.67
C VAL A 19 68.50 -32.96 34.48
N ILE A 20 69.32 -32.99 33.42
CA ILE A 20 69.04 -32.25 32.18
C ILE A 20 67.75 -32.77 31.52
N GLY A 21 67.53 -34.09 31.50
CA GLY A 21 66.31 -34.69 30.96
C GLY A 21 65.05 -34.26 31.72
N THR A 22 65.10 -34.16 33.05
CA THR A 22 63.96 -33.71 33.86
C THR A 22 63.65 -32.23 33.65
N ILE A 23 64.68 -31.38 33.58
CA ILE A 23 64.53 -29.94 33.33
C ILE A 23 63.94 -29.70 31.94
N LEU A 24 64.39 -30.44 30.92
CA LEU A 24 63.86 -30.36 29.56
C LEU A 24 62.39 -30.77 29.48
N LEU A 25 62.02 -31.89 30.13
CA LEU A 25 60.62 -32.33 30.19
C LEU A 25 59.75 -31.30 30.90
N LEU A 26 60.19 -30.76 32.04
CA LEU A 26 59.43 -29.74 32.77
C LEU A 26 59.25 -28.48 31.91
N SER A 27 60.31 -28.03 31.23
CA SER A 27 60.29 -26.86 30.36
C SER A 27 59.34 -27.05 29.17
N ILE A 28 59.40 -28.21 28.50
CA ILE A 28 58.49 -28.54 27.40
C ILE A 28 57.04 -28.63 27.90
N THR A 29 56.81 -29.22 29.08
CA THR A 29 55.46 -29.35 29.64
C THR A 29 54.86 -27.98 29.94
N ILE A 30 55.64 -27.07 30.55
CA ILE A 30 55.22 -25.70 30.82
C ILE A 30 54.92 -24.95 29.51
N LEU A 31 55.75 -25.16 28.49
CA LEU A 31 55.60 -24.50 27.18
C LEU A 31 54.35 -25.01 26.44
N VAL A 32 54.11 -26.33 26.45
CA VAL A 32 52.91 -26.96 25.86
C VAL A 32 51.64 -26.51 26.60
N VAL A 33 51.63 -26.56 27.94
CA VAL A 33 50.49 -26.10 28.74
C VAL A 33 50.24 -24.62 28.52
N GLY A 34 51.29 -23.79 28.48
CA GLY A 34 51.17 -22.35 28.22
C GLY A 34 50.56 -22.05 26.85
N VAL A 35 51.00 -22.75 25.79
CA VAL A 35 50.44 -22.61 24.44
C VAL A 35 48.99 -23.08 24.38
N VAL A 36 48.67 -24.23 24.99
CA VAL A 36 47.30 -24.76 25.02
C VAL A 36 46.37 -23.82 25.77
N VAL A 37 46.75 -23.32 26.95
CA VAL A 37 45.93 -22.38 27.73
C VAL A 37 45.76 -21.05 27.00
N GLY A 38 46.82 -20.55 26.35
CA GLY A 38 46.77 -19.31 25.58
C GLY A 38 45.83 -19.38 24.37
N VAL A 39 45.86 -20.49 23.62
CA VAL A 39 44.98 -20.70 22.44
C VAL A 39 43.57 -21.13 22.85
N ALA A 40 43.42 -21.95 23.89
CA ALA A 40 42.12 -22.35 24.39
C ALA A 40 41.37 -21.17 25.03
N GLY A 41 42.07 -20.22 25.65
CA GLY A 41 41.47 -19.02 26.22
C GLY A 41 40.70 -18.20 25.18
N SER A 42 41.33 -17.85 24.06
CA SER A 42 40.67 -17.07 23.01
C SER A 42 39.53 -17.83 22.32
N ALA A 43 39.66 -19.14 22.12
CA ALA A 43 38.60 -19.98 21.57
C ALA A 43 37.39 -20.12 22.52
N LEU A 44 37.64 -20.23 23.83
CA LEU A 44 36.60 -20.30 24.85
C LEU A 44 35.85 -18.98 25.00
N ASP A 45 36.55 -17.85 24.95
CA ASP A 45 35.93 -16.53 25.04
C ASP A 45 35.06 -16.22 23.82
N GLN A 46 35.50 -16.62 22.62
CA GLN A 46 34.69 -16.51 21.40
C GLN A 46 33.43 -17.39 21.46
N THR A 47 33.54 -18.61 22.01
CA THR A 47 32.40 -19.52 22.19
C THR A 47 31.40 -18.96 23.21
N ARG A 48 31.89 -18.38 24.31
CA ARG A 48 31.04 -17.72 25.33
C ARG A 48 30.29 -16.53 24.75
N SER A 49 30.97 -15.65 24.02
CA SER A 49 30.35 -14.49 23.35
C SER A 49 29.24 -14.91 22.37
N THR A 50 29.47 -15.97 21.58
CA THR A 50 28.45 -16.50 20.65
C THR A 50 27.23 -17.06 21.40
N THR A 51 27.46 -17.77 22.51
CA THR A 51 26.38 -18.34 23.34
C THR A 51 25.57 -17.24 24.02
N GLU A 52 26.24 -16.19 24.50
CA GLU A 52 25.61 -15.01 25.09
C GLU A 52 24.69 -14.32 24.08
N VAL A 53 25.19 -14.06 22.86
CA VAL A 53 24.38 -13.48 21.78
C VAL A 53 23.14 -14.33 21.49
N GLN A 54 23.27 -15.65 21.37
CA GLN A 54 22.11 -16.54 21.16
C GLN A 54 21.09 -16.49 22.30
N GLY A 55 21.56 -16.43 23.55
CA GLY A 55 20.70 -16.26 24.72
C GLY A 55 19.96 -14.92 24.72
N VAL A 56 20.62 -13.86 24.26
CA VAL A 56 20.03 -12.52 24.12
C VAL A 56 18.90 -12.52 23.07
N GLU A 57 19.05 -13.15 21.91
CA GLU A 57 17.94 -13.17 20.94
C GLU A 57 16.76 -14.02 21.39
N GLN A 58 16.99 -15.13 22.09
CA GLN A 58 15.88 -15.89 22.69
C GLN A 58 15.13 -15.05 23.73
N SER A 59 15.85 -14.32 24.58
CA SER A 59 15.24 -13.48 25.61
C SER A 59 14.56 -12.23 25.03
N LEU A 60 15.09 -11.61 23.98
CA LEU A 60 14.41 -10.52 23.25
C LEU A 60 13.18 -11.00 22.48
N THR A 61 13.19 -12.23 21.96
CA THR A 61 12.00 -12.84 21.35
C THR A 61 10.92 -13.14 22.40
N LEU A 62 11.32 -13.56 23.60
CA LEU A 62 10.40 -13.69 24.72
C LEU A 62 9.86 -12.32 25.16
N LEU A 63 10.72 -11.30 25.21
CA LEU A 63 10.32 -9.92 25.51
C LEU A 63 9.26 -9.43 24.53
N ASP A 64 9.47 -9.65 23.23
CA ASP A 64 8.51 -9.32 22.18
C ASP A 64 7.13 -9.96 22.44
N SER A 65 7.10 -11.28 22.64
CA SER A 65 5.86 -12.01 22.94
C SER A 65 5.13 -11.47 24.17
N ARG A 66 5.87 -11.08 25.22
CA ARG A 66 5.30 -10.54 26.47
C ARG A 66 4.86 -9.10 26.34
N ALA A 67 5.63 -8.28 25.63
CA ALA A 67 5.27 -6.91 25.32
C ALA A 67 4.02 -6.84 24.45
N ALA A 68 3.84 -7.77 23.50
CA ALA A 68 2.60 -7.88 22.73
C ALA A 68 1.38 -8.18 23.61
N LEU A 69 1.50 -9.03 24.66
CA LEU A 69 0.40 -9.25 25.60
C LEU A 69 0.02 -7.97 26.37
N VAL A 70 1.00 -7.14 26.72
CA VAL A 70 0.75 -5.87 27.41
C VAL A 70 0.17 -4.83 26.46
N ALA A 71 0.83 -4.61 25.32
CA ALA A 71 0.45 -3.65 24.30
C ALA A 71 -0.96 -3.89 23.74
N LEU A 72 -1.40 -5.16 23.68
CA LEU A 72 -2.72 -5.53 23.18
C LEU A 72 -3.78 -5.70 24.29
N GLY A 73 -3.47 -5.24 25.52
CA GLY A 73 -4.43 -5.21 26.63
C GLY A 73 -4.78 -6.57 27.22
N LYS A 74 -3.97 -7.61 26.98
CA LYS A 74 -4.17 -8.95 27.57
C LYS A 74 -3.56 -9.06 28.98
N SER A 75 -2.70 -8.13 29.37
CA SER A 75 -2.11 -8.03 30.72
C SER A 75 -1.68 -6.59 31.00
N SER A 76 -1.80 -6.11 32.24
CA SER A 76 -1.34 -4.76 32.62
C SER A 76 0.19 -4.67 32.78
N SER A 77 0.85 -5.80 33.04
CA SER A 77 2.32 -5.88 33.13
C SER A 77 2.83 -7.30 32.87
N GLN A 78 4.11 -7.44 32.52
CA GLN A 78 4.82 -8.70 32.38
C GLN A 78 6.29 -8.55 32.83
N HIS A 79 6.84 -9.64 33.37
CA HIS A 79 8.25 -9.74 33.75
C HIS A 79 8.99 -10.66 32.77
N VAL A 80 10.19 -10.26 32.36
CA VAL A 80 11.01 -11.01 31.41
C VAL A 80 12.45 -11.07 31.89
N ALA A 81 12.93 -12.28 32.17
CA ALA A 81 14.35 -12.48 32.45
C ALA A 81 15.15 -12.32 31.15
N LEU A 82 15.96 -11.26 31.06
CA LEU A 82 16.84 -11.00 29.92
C LEU A 82 18.18 -11.74 30.00
N GLY A 83 18.36 -12.51 31.08
CA GLY A 83 19.54 -13.32 31.33
C GLY A 83 20.67 -12.56 32.00
N ARG A 84 21.82 -13.22 32.14
CA ARG A 84 23.05 -12.60 32.64
C ARG A 84 23.91 -12.17 31.46
N VAL A 85 24.18 -10.88 31.41
CA VAL A 85 25.08 -10.24 30.45
C VAL A 85 26.42 -9.98 31.11
N THR A 86 27.50 -10.45 30.49
CA THR A 86 28.87 -10.29 31.00
C THR A 86 29.74 -9.46 30.06
N ASN A 87 29.51 -9.55 28.74
CA ASN A 87 30.29 -8.85 27.72
C ASN A 87 29.38 -7.94 26.88
N GLY A 88 28.63 -7.07 27.55
CA GLY A 88 27.68 -6.18 26.91
C GLY A 88 26.79 -5.46 27.91
N HIS A 89 25.78 -4.77 27.40
CA HIS A 89 24.75 -4.15 28.23
C HIS A 89 23.44 -3.99 27.45
N TYR A 90 22.33 -3.91 28.20
CA TYR A 90 21.04 -3.50 27.68
C TYR A 90 20.84 -2.00 27.88
N THR A 91 20.14 -1.36 26.95
CA THR A 91 19.68 0.03 27.04
C THR A 91 18.23 0.14 26.56
N VAL A 92 17.43 0.91 27.28
CA VAL A 92 16.12 1.38 26.83
C VAL A 92 16.24 2.84 26.39
N ASN A 93 15.74 3.16 25.20
CA ASN A 93 15.74 4.52 24.68
C ASN A 93 14.47 4.82 23.90
N GLU A 94 13.56 5.57 24.52
CA GLU A 94 12.28 6.01 23.94
C GLU A 94 12.41 6.89 22.67
N SER A 95 13.54 7.56 22.46
CA SER A 95 13.76 8.45 21.30
C SER A 95 14.39 7.73 20.10
N ALA A 96 14.63 6.42 20.22
CA ALA A 96 15.29 5.65 19.18
C ALA A 96 14.36 5.36 18.00
N GLY A 97 14.58 6.07 16.90
CA GLY A 97 13.84 5.89 15.65
C GLY A 97 12.40 6.38 15.72
N TRP A 98 11.79 6.51 14.54
CA TRP A 98 10.42 6.97 14.39
C TRP A 98 9.74 6.30 13.22
N ILE A 99 8.41 6.33 13.26
CA ILE A 99 7.54 5.94 12.16
C ILE A 99 6.59 7.09 11.82
N GLU A 100 6.37 7.29 10.52
CA GLU A 100 5.41 8.24 9.99
C GLU A 100 4.50 7.53 9.00
N ILE A 101 3.19 7.79 9.11
CA ILE A 101 2.18 7.31 8.17
C ILE A 101 1.54 8.53 7.54
N ARG A 102 1.60 8.60 6.21
CA ARG A 102 0.98 9.64 5.40
C ARG A 102 -0.03 9.06 4.43
N HIS A 103 -1.08 9.82 4.18
CA HIS A 103 -2.00 9.58 3.09
C HIS A 103 -1.72 10.62 1.99
N LEU A 104 -1.03 10.18 0.94
CA LEU A 104 -0.65 11.01 -0.20
C LEU A 104 -1.79 11.08 -1.21
N ASN A 105 -2.05 12.25 -1.80
CA ASN A 105 -3.15 12.52 -2.73
C ASN A 105 -4.50 11.97 -2.23
N TYR A 106 -4.87 12.33 -0.99
CA TYR A 106 -6.09 11.80 -0.36
C TYR A 106 -7.38 12.45 -0.89
N THR A 107 -7.27 13.59 -1.59
CA THR A 107 -8.40 14.30 -2.21
C THR A 107 -8.80 13.65 -3.53
N GLY A 108 -7.84 13.09 -4.27
CA GLY A 108 -8.08 12.50 -5.60
C GLY A 108 -7.72 13.47 -6.72
N ASP A 109 -7.88 14.78 -6.50
CA ASP A 109 -7.58 15.81 -7.50
C ASP A 109 -6.08 15.93 -7.83
N GLU A 110 -5.72 16.68 -8.89
CA GLU A 110 -4.31 16.97 -9.25
C GLU A 110 -3.52 17.68 -8.14
N SER A 111 -4.19 18.14 -7.08
CA SER A 111 -3.54 18.64 -5.88
C SER A 111 -2.75 17.50 -5.21
N SER A 112 -1.42 17.61 -5.19
CA SER A 112 -0.52 16.69 -4.46
C SER A 112 -0.62 16.82 -2.93
N GLU A 113 -1.83 17.09 -2.40
CA GLU A 113 -2.05 17.21 -0.96
C GLU A 113 -1.69 15.91 -0.25
N SER A 114 -1.09 16.03 0.91
CA SER A 114 -0.75 14.88 1.75
C SER A 114 -1.14 15.15 3.18
N GLU A 115 -1.77 14.15 3.79
CA GLU A 115 -2.16 14.20 5.19
C GLU A 115 -1.20 13.35 6.02
N ARG A 116 -0.78 13.88 7.17
CA ARG A 116 0.01 13.10 8.13
C ARG A 116 -0.95 12.48 9.14
N ILE A 117 -1.30 11.22 8.90
CA ILE A 117 -2.14 10.43 9.82
C ILE A 117 -1.43 10.24 11.17
N LEU A 118 -0.13 9.93 11.14
CA LEU A 118 0.62 9.63 12.36
C LEU A 118 2.10 9.98 12.19
N ARG A 119 2.72 10.51 13.24
CA ARG A 119 4.17 10.47 13.43
C ARG A 119 4.46 10.18 14.90
N SER A 120 5.28 9.16 15.16
CA SER A 120 5.64 8.81 16.54
C SER A 120 7.00 8.16 16.63
N ASN A 121 7.61 8.25 17.81
CA ASN A 121 8.82 7.49 18.12
C ASN A 121 8.49 5.99 18.23
N LEU A 122 9.46 5.14 17.90
CA LEU A 122 9.34 3.69 18.07
C LEU A 122 9.85 3.25 19.45
N GLY A 123 10.91 3.90 19.93
CA GLY A 123 11.67 3.43 21.08
C GLY A 123 12.44 2.15 20.78
N VAL A 124 13.30 1.73 21.72
CA VAL A 124 14.07 0.50 21.58
C VAL A 124 14.45 -0.08 22.94
N VAL A 125 14.46 -1.40 23.06
CA VAL A 125 15.27 -2.14 24.04
C VAL A 125 16.40 -2.80 23.27
N ARG A 126 17.64 -2.38 23.53
CA ARG A 126 18.80 -2.77 22.72
C ARG A 126 19.87 -3.41 23.57
N TYR A 127 20.40 -4.53 23.09
CA TYR A 127 21.64 -5.12 23.57
C TYR A 127 22.80 -4.72 22.65
N GLU A 128 23.92 -4.32 23.24
CA GLU A 128 25.19 -4.11 22.55
C GLU A 128 26.26 -5.00 23.19
N ALA A 129 26.87 -5.87 22.38
CA ALA A 129 28.01 -6.66 22.82
C ALA A 129 29.26 -5.77 22.87
N GLU A 130 30.04 -5.90 23.94
CA GLU A 130 31.26 -5.13 24.14
C GLU A 130 32.34 -5.55 23.14
N GLY A 131 33.02 -4.57 22.53
CA GLY A 131 34.11 -4.83 21.58
C GLY A 131 33.70 -5.47 20.26
N SER A 132 32.41 -5.44 19.89
CA SER A 132 31.92 -5.97 18.60
C SER A 132 30.81 -5.10 18.00
N ASP A 133 30.54 -5.28 16.70
CA ASP A 133 29.42 -4.63 16.01
C ASP A 133 28.07 -5.38 16.19
N VAL A 134 28.06 -6.44 16.99
CA VAL A 134 26.84 -7.24 17.23
C VAL A 134 25.91 -6.46 18.14
N SER A 135 24.74 -6.10 17.58
CA SER A 135 23.64 -5.48 18.32
C SER A 135 22.35 -6.23 18.05
N LEU A 136 21.51 -6.32 19.09
CA LEU A 136 20.17 -6.88 19.01
C LEU A 136 19.18 -5.91 19.59
N ALA A 137 17.98 -5.83 19.02
CA ALA A 137 17.01 -4.86 19.46
C ALA A 137 15.58 -5.36 19.33
N TYR A 138 14.79 -5.07 20.37
CA TYR A 138 13.35 -5.04 20.30
C TYR A 138 12.89 -3.62 19.94
N GLN A 139 12.18 -3.47 18.82
CA GLN A 139 11.64 -2.19 18.37
C GLN A 139 10.39 -2.40 17.52
N GLY A 140 9.34 -1.60 17.78
CA GLY A 140 8.14 -1.57 16.94
C GLY A 140 7.36 -2.90 16.91
N GLY A 141 7.51 -3.73 17.94
CA GLY A 141 6.92 -5.08 17.98
C GLY A 141 7.71 -6.15 17.23
N GLY A 142 8.94 -5.86 16.77
CA GLY A 142 9.81 -6.85 16.13
C GLY A 142 11.17 -6.94 16.82
N VAL A 143 11.89 -8.04 16.54
CA VAL A 143 13.26 -8.26 17.02
C VAL A 143 14.22 -8.26 15.84
N TRP A 144 15.29 -7.48 15.97
CA TRP A 144 16.26 -7.20 14.92
C TRP A 144 17.67 -7.54 15.38
N ARG A 145 18.51 -8.04 14.46
CA ARG A 145 19.95 -8.24 14.69
C ARG A 145 20.76 -7.40 13.68
N GLY A 146 21.84 -6.80 14.15
CA GLY A 146 22.73 -5.96 13.35
C GLY A 146 22.17 -4.54 13.17
N ALA A 147 22.72 -3.79 12.22
CA ALA A 147 22.30 -2.42 11.93
C ALA A 147 22.45 -2.07 10.43
N GLY A 148 21.86 -0.95 10.04
CA GLY A 148 21.85 -0.42 8.68
C GLY A 148 21.09 -1.32 7.71
N GLU A 149 21.56 -1.36 6.47
CA GLU A 149 20.99 -2.19 5.41
C GLU A 149 21.15 -3.69 5.67
N GLY A 150 22.22 -4.10 6.37
CA GLY A 150 22.51 -5.50 6.70
C GLY A 150 21.77 -6.06 7.92
N SER A 151 20.93 -5.26 8.59
CA SER A 151 20.14 -5.75 9.72
C SER A 151 19.13 -6.82 9.28
N VAL A 152 18.94 -7.84 10.11
CA VAL A 152 18.04 -8.96 9.84
C VAL A 152 16.90 -9.04 10.85
N MET A 153 15.74 -9.49 10.39
CA MET A 153 14.56 -9.73 11.22
C MET A 153 14.64 -11.11 11.86
N LEU A 154 14.54 -11.16 13.19
CA LEU A 154 14.46 -12.39 13.98
C LEU A 154 13.01 -12.72 14.38
N SER A 155 12.26 -11.69 14.81
CA SER A 155 10.82 -11.78 15.09
C SER A 155 10.08 -10.67 14.34
N PRO A 156 8.97 -10.97 13.65
CA PRO A 156 8.23 -9.99 12.87
C PRO A 156 7.36 -9.08 13.74
N PRO A 157 7.22 -7.78 13.38
CA PRO A 157 6.17 -6.92 13.91
C PRO A 157 4.75 -7.48 13.74
N GLU A 158 3.86 -7.08 14.66
CA GLU A 158 2.42 -7.42 14.70
C GLU A 158 1.58 -6.76 13.59
N PHE A 159 2.22 -6.22 12.56
CA PHE A 159 1.55 -5.65 11.40
C PHE A 159 1.04 -6.79 10.49
N HIS A 160 -0.19 -6.65 10.01
CA HIS A 160 -0.87 -7.66 9.24
C HIS A 160 -1.56 -7.05 8.02
N TYR A 161 -1.29 -7.63 6.86
CA TYR A 161 -2.03 -7.34 5.64
C TYR A 161 -2.75 -8.62 5.19
N ARG A 162 -4.07 -8.58 5.08
CA ARG A 162 -4.90 -9.72 4.66
C ARG A 162 -6.01 -9.25 3.73
N GLY A 163 -6.04 -9.80 2.52
CA GLY A 163 -6.95 -9.36 1.46
C GLY A 163 -6.65 -7.92 1.10
N GLU A 164 -7.47 -7.01 1.59
CA GLU A 164 -7.38 -5.55 1.37
C GLU A 164 -7.36 -4.76 2.68
N THR A 165 -7.23 -5.47 3.82
CA THR A 165 -7.24 -4.88 5.15
C THR A 165 -5.84 -4.82 5.71
N LEU A 166 -5.42 -3.62 6.08
CA LEU A 166 -4.22 -3.37 6.85
C LEU A 166 -4.55 -3.21 8.34
N THR A 167 -4.00 -4.07 9.18
CA THR A 167 -4.06 -3.95 10.63
C THR A 167 -2.68 -3.64 11.18
N PHE A 168 -2.53 -2.48 11.79
CA PHE A 168 -1.28 -1.97 12.32
C PHE A 168 -1.41 -1.57 13.80
N PRO A 169 -1.16 -2.51 14.73
CA PRO A 169 -0.98 -2.19 16.14
C PRO A 169 0.46 -1.68 16.34
N LEU A 170 0.64 -0.37 16.29
CA LEU A 170 1.95 0.25 16.53
C LEU A 170 2.32 0.13 18.00
N ILE A 171 3.35 -0.66 18.31
CA ILE A 171 3.90 -0.80 19.66
C ILE A 171 5.08 0.16 19.83
N GLN A 172 5.06 0.96 20.89
CA GLN A 172 6.11 1.93 21.23
C GLN A 172 6.71 1.59 22.58
N VAL A 173 8.03 1.51 22.62
CA VAL A 173 8.78 1.36 23.86
C VAL A 173 9.04 2.75 24.43
N VAL A 174 8.58 2.99 25.66
CA VAL A 174 8.91 4.20 26.42
C VAL A 174 9.77 3.85 27.62
N GLY A 175 10.54 4.83 28.12
CA GLY A 175 11.50 4.62 29.19
C GLY A 175 12.93 4.97 28.79
N ARG A 176 13.78 5.07 29.81
CA ARG A 176 15.23 5.33 29.69
C ARG A 176 15.95 4.59 30.80
N ASP A 177 16.67 3.55 30.42
CA ASP A 177 17.36 2.70 31.39
C ASP A 177 18.57 2.02 30.77
N SER A 178 19.48 1.51 31.59
CA SER A 178 20.61 0.70 31.16
C SER A 178 21.02 -0.28 32.24
N ALA A 179 21.26 -1.54 31.88
CA ALA A 179 21.63 -2.58 32.83
C ALA A 179 22.64 -3.57 32.25
N SER A 180 23.47 -4.14 33.12
CA SER A 180 24.42 -5.23 32.84
C SER A 180 24.43 -6.22 34.01
N GLY A 181 25.06 -7.39 33.85
CA GLY A 181 24.95 -8.46 34.83
C GLY A 181 23.63 -9.23 34.67
N PRO A 182 23.03 -9.78 35.75
CA PRO A 182 21.68 -10.32 35.69
C PRO A 182 20.68 -9.20 35.42
N VAL A 183 19.94 -9.28 34.33
CA VAL A 183 18.96 -8.25 33.95
C VAL A 183 17.56 -8.86 33.85
N GLU A 184 16.60 -8.18 34.46
CA GLU A 184 15.17 -8.44 34.30
C GLU A 184 14.48 -7.19 33.70
N ALA A 185 13.62 -7.39 32.70
CA ALA A 185 12.78 -6.34 32.17
C ALA A 185 11.36 -6.42 32.76
N LEU A 186 10.89 -5.31 33.32
CA LEU A 186 9.49 -5.10 33.65
C LEU A 186 8.83 -4.32 32.51
N VAL A 187 7.85 -4.94 31.87
CA VAL A 187 7.02 -4.30 30.83
C VAL A 187 5.69 -3.92 31.45
N THR A 188 5.30 -2.65 31.37
CA THR A 188 4.05 -2.13 31.93
C THR A 188 3.22 -1.41 30.88
N GLU A 189 1.91 -1.50 31.05
CA GLU A 189 0.94 -0.83 30.19
C GLU A 189 0.96 0.68 30.44
N ARG A 190 1.03 1.47 29.36
CA ARG A 190 0.84 2.93 29.44
C ARG A 190 -0.32 3.41 28.59
N THR A 191 -0.39 2.94 27.35
CA THR A 191 -1.51 3.22 26.43
C THR A 191 -1.84 1.96 25.66
N VAL A 192 -3.11 1.58 25.58
CA VAL A 192 -3.57 0.40 24.83
C VAL A 192 -4.69 0.78 23.89
N GLY A 193 -4.56 0.32 22.65
CA GLY A 193 -5.63 0.37 21.65
C GLY A 193 -6.08 1.78 21.27
N GLN A 194 -5.24 2.81 21.46
CA GLN A 194 -5.63 4.18 21.09
C GLN A 194 -5.87 4.23 19.57
N PRO A 195 -7.09 4.52 19.10
CA PRO A 195 -7.39 4.50 17.67
C PRO A 195 -6.73 5.70 16.98
N VAL A 196 -5.99 5.40 15.92
CA VAL A 196 -5.41 6.40 15.00
C VAL A 196 -6.22 6.43 13.70
N TYR A 197 -6.61 5.25 13.20
CA TYR A 197 -7.50 5.12 12.05
C TYR A 197 -8.32 3.82 12.16
N PRO A 198 -9.64 3.83 11.90
CA PRO A 198 -10.48 5.02 11.72
C PRO A 198 -10.57 5.84 13.01
N SER A 199 -10.82 7.14 12.88
CA SER A 199 -10.96 8.07 14.01
C SER A 199 -11.94 9.21 13.68
N ALA A 200 -12.23 10.04 14.69
CA ALA A 200 -13.08 11.22 14.51
C ALA A 200 -12.32 12.43 13.91
N GLU A 201 -11.01 12.31 13.69
CA GLU A 201 -10.21 13.37 13.07
C GLU A 201 -10.56 13.53 11.60
N THR A 202 -10.36 14.74 11.07
CA THR A 202 -10.64 15.09 9.67
C THR A 202 -9.35 15.35 8.90
N TYR A 203 -9.34 14.99 7.62
CA TYR A 203 -8.29 15.43 6.71
C TYR A 203 -8.28 16.97 6.64
N ASN A 204 -7.09 17.56 6.58
CA ASN A 204 -6.95 19.00 6.42
C ASN A 204 -7.75 19.49 5.19
N ASN A 205 -8.23 20.74 5.23
CA ASN A 205 -8.98 21.35 4.12
C ASN A 205 -10.25 20.61 3.64
N THR A 206 -10.73 19.58 4.36
CA THR A 206 -11.95 18.85 4.02
C THR A 206 -12.84 18.65 5.25
N SER A 207 -14.10 18.29 5.03
CA SER A 207 -14.99 17.77 6.07
C SER A 207 -14.91 16.24 6.23
N ARG A 208 -13.98 15.57 5.54
CA ARG A 208 -13.88 14.10 5.53
C ARG A 208 -13.17 13.63 6.78
N THR A 209 -13.82 12.80 7.58
CA THR A 209 -13.20 12.12 8.73
C THR A 209 -12.38 10.91 8.31
N TYR A 210 -11.41 10.49 9.13
CA TYR A 210 -10.66 9.24 8.97
C TYR A 210 -11.58 8.02 9.13
N ARG A 211 -12.12 7.53 8.02
CA ARG A 211 -13.06 6.41 7.99
C ARG A 211 -12.65 5.41 6.93
N ASN A 212 -13.00 4.15 7.17
CA ASN A 212 -12.97 3.13 6.14
C ASN A 212 -14.26 3.16 5.30
N PRO A 213 -14.21 2.76 4.02
CA PRO A 213 -13.00 2.44 3.26
C PRO A 213 -12.07 3.65 3.09
N ILE A 214 -10.76 3.42 3.09
CA ILE A 214 -9.81 4.48 2.72
C ILE A 214 -9.94 4.70 1.21
N GLN A 215 -10.09 5.96 0.83
CA GLN A 215 -10.36 6.36 -0.56
C GLN A 215 -9.25 7.27 -1.07
N ASN A 216 -8.93 7.08 -2.35
CA ASN A 216 -8.01 7.89 -3.15
C ASN A 216 -6.57 7.80 -2.64
N GLY A 217 -5.61 8.24 -3.43
CA GLY A 217 -4.23 8.38 -2.99
C GLY A 217 -3.39 7.10 -2.81
N THR A 218 -2.43 7.19 -1.89
CA THR A 218 -1.50 6.12 -1.51
C THR A 218 -1.14 6.28 -0.05
N LEU A 219 -1.17 5.18 0.71
CA LEU A 219 -0.70 5.14 2.08
C LEU A 219 0.82 4.92 2.08
N GLN A 220 1.56 5.92 2.55
CA GLN A 220 3.01 5.87 2.69
C GLN A 220 3.38 5.65 4.15
N ILE A 221 4.12 4.56 4.42
CA ILE A 221 4.67 4.25 5.73
C ILE A 221 6.18 4.43 5.67
N THR A 222 6.71 5.39 6.42
CA THR A 222 8.14 5.68 6.49
C THR A 222 8.66 5.33 7.88
N VAL A 223 9.68 4.47 7.92
CA VAL A 223 10.36 4.07 9.15
C VAL A 223 11.79 4.57 9.12
N HIS A 224 12.17 5.37 10.12
CA HIS A 224 13.54 5.78 10.37
C HIS A 224 14.08 5.01 11.57
N SER A 225 15.02 4.10 11.33
CA SER A 225 15.55 3.16 12.31
C SER A 225 16.96 2.70 11.95
N LYS A 226 17.79 2.45 12.97
CA LYS A 226 19.06 1.73 12.81
C LYS A 226 18.86 0.33 12.19
N PHE A 227 17.66 -0.24 12.22
CA PHE A 227 17.33 -1.58 11.73
C PHE A 227 16.53 -1.54 10.40
N CYS A 228 16.73 -0.48 9.61
CA CYS A 228 15.99 -0.24 8.36
C CYS A 228 16.06 -1.40 7.35
N GLY A 229 17.15 -2.18 7.30
CA GLY A 229 17.27 -3.37 6.46
C GLY A 229 16.27 -4.46 6.86
N GLY A 230 16.10 -4.67 8.16
CA GLY A 230 15.12 -5.60 8.72
C GLY A 230 13.70 -5.15 8.44
N TRP A 231 13.40 -3.85 8.63
CA TRP A 231 12.11 -3.27 8.27
C TRP A 231 11.81 -3.39 6.77
N ARG A 232 12.81 -3.20 5.90
CA ARG A 232 12.68 -3.43 4.45
C ARG A 232 12.30 -4.88 4.16
N SER A 233 13.05 -5.84 4.70
CA SER A 233 12.76 -7.27 4.51
C SER A 233 11.37 -7.63 5.02
N TYR A 234 10.95 -7.07 6.16
CA TYR A 234 9.61 -7.27 6.70
C TYR A 234 8.52 -6.79 5.71
N PHE A 235 8.61 -5.54 5.25
CA PHE A 235 7.62 -5.00 4.31
C PHE A 235 7.55 -5.80 3.00
N GLN A 236 8.70 -6.27 2.49
CA GLN A 236 8.74 -7.07 1.27
C GLN A 236 8.14 -8.47 1.44
N GLN A 237 8.31 -9.09 2.62
CA GLN A 237 7.86 -10.46 2.86
C GLN A 237 6.41 -10.55 3.34
N ARG A 238 5.91 -9.51 4.02
CA ARG A 238 4.62 -9.55 4.72
C ARG A 238 3.56 -8.66 4.10
N THR A 239 3.92 -7.88 3.08
CA THR A 239 3.03 -6.91 2.44
C THR A 239 3.23 -6.92 0.93
N SER A 240 2.24 -6.41 0.22
CA SER A 240 2.29 -6.17 -1.22
C SER A 240 2.83 -4.79 -1.61
N ALA A 241 3.36 -4.04 -0.63
CA ALA A 241 3.84 -2.67 -0.81
C ALA A 241 5.01 -2.57 -1.81
N ASN A 242 5.13 -1.40 -2.45
CA ASN A 242 6.37 -1.01 -3.10
C ASN A 242 7.33 -0.45 -2.04
N VAL A 243 8.49 -1.08 -1.86
CA VAL A 243 9.42 -0.80 -0.75
C VAL A 243 10.74 -0.22 -1.24
N SER A 244 11.11 0.96 -0.73
CA SER A 244 12.38 1.63 -1.03
C SER A 244 13.57 0.87 -0.44
N THR A 245 14.77 1.10 -0.99
CA THR A 245 16.01 0.66 -0.34
C THR A 245 16.17 1.35 1.02
N CYS A 246 16.91 0.74 1.94
CA CYS A 246 17.30 1.48 3.14
C CYS A 246 18.37 2.51 2.77
N THR A 247 18.07 3.78 3.00
CA THR A 247 19.02 4.89 2.84
C THR A 247 18.93 5.82 4.03
N ASN A 248 20.07 6.27 4.58
CA ASN A 248 20.11 7.12 5.77
C ASN A 248 19.21 6.59 6.91
N GLN A 249 19.31 5.29 7.20
CA GLN A 249 18.50 4.61 8.22
C GLN A 249 16.98 4.69 7.98
N THR A 250 16.55 4.98 6.76
CA THR A 250 15.15 5.21 6.42
C THR A 250 14.71 4.23 5.34
N VAL A 251 13.54 3.62 5.54
CA VAL A 251 12.84 2.81 4.56
C VAL A 251 11.41 3.30 4.42
N THR A 252 10.88 3.25 3.20
CA THR A 252 9.50 3.64 2.90
C THR A 252 8.78 2.50 2.20
N ALA A 253 7.56 2.21 2.65
CA ALA A 253 6.63 1.29 2.02
C ALA A 253 5.40 2.07 1.53
N ASN A 254 5.14 2.02 0.23
CA ASN A 254 3.97 2.65 -0.39
C ASN A 254 2.93 1.57 -0.71
N LEU A 255 1.73 1.75 -0.16
CA LEU A 255 0.59 0.89 -0.37
C LEU A 255 -0.51 1.68 -1.05
N THR A 256 -0.88 1.28 -2.25
CA THR A 256 -1.90 1.97 -3.04
C THR A 256 -3.27 1.68 -2.45
N THR A 257 -4.09 2.71 -2.28
CA THR A 257 -5.49 2.58 -1.84
C THR A 257 -6.38 2.27 -3.03
N VAL A 258 -7.58 1.75 -2.81
CA VAL A 258 -8.62 1.79 -3.84
C VAL A 258 -9.10 3.24 -4.03
N GLY A 259 -9.48 3.62 -5.25
CA GLY A 259 -10.12 4.91 -5.50
C GLY A 259 -11.51 4.98 -4.88
N THR A 260 -12.43 5.68 -5.51
CA THR A 260 -13.84 5.67 -5.09
C THR A 260 -14.40 4.24 -5.18
N ARG A 261 -14.73 3.65 -4.03
CA ARG A 261 -15.37 2.31 -3.94
C ARG A 261 -16.64 2.38 -3.12
N GLY A 262 -17.68 1.70 -3.60
CA GLY A 262 -19.03 1.75 -3.08
C GLY A 262 -19.83 2.94 -3.62
N PRO A 263 -20.88 3.37 -2.89
CA PRO A 263 -21.72 4.48 -3.31
C PRO A 263 -20.98 5.82 -3.21
N PHE A 264 -21.24 6.71 -4.16
CA PHE A 264 -20.72 8.09 -4.16
C PHE A 264 -21.83 9.07 -4.53
N SER A 265 -21.77 10.28 -3.97
CA SER A 265 -22.60 11.41 -4.43
C SER A 265 -21.97 12.01 -5.68
N MET A 266 -22.80 12.42 -6.65
CA MET A 266 -22.26 13.01 -7.87
C MET A 266 -21.53 14.33 -7.54
N PRO A 267 -20.28 14.52 -7.97
CA PRO A 267 -19.60 15.79 -7.80
C PRO A 267 -20.34 16.91 -8.53
N LEU A 268 -20.21 18.14 -8.04
CA LEU A 268 -20.70 19.31 -8.78
C LEU A 268 -19.94 19.43 -10.12
N GLN A 269 -20.55 20.09 -11.11
CA GLN A 269 -19.91 20.40 -12.39
C GLN A 269 -18.47 20.94 -12.21
N GLY A 270 -17.53 20.35 -12.94
CA GLY A 270 -16.10 20.68 -12.89
C GLY A 270 -15.29 19.92 -11.84
N ASN A 271 -15.95 19.20 -10.92
CA ASN A 271 -15.28 18.33 -9.94
C ASN A 271 -15.28 16.87 -10.44
N ALA A 272 -14.40 16.05 -9.86
CA ALA A 272 -14.14 14.69 -10.34
C ALA A 272 -14.54 13.57 -9.36
N ILE A 273 -14.71 12.38 -9.92
CA ILE A 273 -14.75 11.10 -9.22
C ILE A 273 -13.40 10.42 -9.47
N ASP A 274 -12.64 10.10 -8.42
CA ASP A 274 -11.42 9.29 -8.56
C ASP A 274 -11.83 7.84 -8.86
N VAL A 275 -11.60 7.42 -10.09
CA VAL A 275 -11.83 6.07 -10.59
C VAL A 275 -10.47 5.40 -10.79
N ARG A 276 -10.33 4.15 -10.34
CA ARG A 276 -9.11 3.37 -10.56
C ARG A 276 -9.36 2.15 -11.42
N GLY A 277 -8.93 2.21 -12.68
CA GLY A 277 -8.67 0.97 -13.40
C GLY A 277 -7.37 0.34 -12.91
N MET A 278 -7.36 -0.97 -12.78
CA MET A 278 -6.13 -1.75 -12.61
C MET A 278 -6.07 -2.84 -13.67
N GLU A 279 -4.85 -3.15 -14.11
CA GLU A 279 -4.57 -4.30 -14.96
C GLU A 279 -4.89 -5.64 -14.23
N PRO A 280 -5.36 -6.67 -14.96
CA PRO A 280 -5.68 -6.62 -16.39
C PRO A 280 -6.98 -5.85 -16.66
N HIS A 281 -8.07 -6.09 -15.92
CA HIS A 281 -9.37 -5.42 -16.11
C HIS A 281 -10.22 -5.58 -14.83
N THR A 282 -10.14 -4.62 -13.91
CA THR A 282 -10.68 -4.78 -12.54
C THR A 282 -12.01 -4.08 -12.28
N MET A 283 -12.55 -3.25 -13.18
CA MET A 283 -13.83 -2.59 -12.95
C MET A 283 -14.99 -3.61 -12.94
N ARG A 284 -15.71 -3.77 -11.82
CA ARG A 284 -16.89 -4.66 -11.75
C ARG A 284 -18.20 -3.90 -11.92
N ASP A 285 -18.38 -2.86 -11.13
CA ASP A 285 -19.60 -2.06 -11.14
C ASP A 285 -19.20 -0.62 -11.41
N PHE A 286 -19.80 -0.03 -12.45
CA PHE A 286 -19.78 1.40 -12.65
C PHE A 286 -21.17 1.84 -13.09
N ASN A 287 -21.95 2.28 -12.11
CA ASN A 287 -23.34 2.65 -12.30
C ASN A 287 -23.57 4.07 -11.80
N VAL A 288 -24.24 4.88 -12.61
CA VAL A 288 -24.68 6.23 -12.25
C VAL A 288 -26.19 6.35 -12.32
N THR A 289 -26.77 7.03 -11.34
CA THR A 289 -28.16 7.47 -11.35
C THR A 289 -28.20 8.99 -11.37
N ILE A 290 -28.70 9.56 -12.45
CA ILE A 290 -28.82 11.01 -12.62
C ILE A 290 -30.28 11.46 -12.55
N TYR A 291 -30.50 12.60 -11.89
CA TYR A 291 -31.81 13.26 -11.77
C TYR A 291 -31.81 14.57 -12.54
N PRO A 292 -32.95 14.98 -13.11
CA PRO A 292 -33.03 16.26 -13.81
C PRO A 292 -32.89 17.41 -12.81
N ASP A 293 -32.34 18.53 -13.27
CA ASP A 293 -32.46 19.80 -12.56
C ASP A 293 -33.93 20.25 -12.50
N GLU A 294 -34.31 21.00 -11.46
CA GLU A 294 -35.69 21.44 -11.24
C GLU A 294 -36.22 22.26 -12.43
N ASP A 295 -35.33 22.99 -13.10
CA ASP A 295 -35.62 23.82 -14.27
C ASP A 295 -35.48 23.09 -15.62
N SER A 296 -34.97 21.84 -15.65
CA SER A 296 -34.66 21.12 -16.90
C SER A 296 -35.84 20.39 -17.53
N ALA A 297 -37.04 20.52 -16.94
CA ALA A 297 -38.29 20.06 -17.51
C ALA A 297 -38.25 18.58 -17.95
N ASP A 298 -37.78 17.69 -17.07
CA ASP A 298 -37.68 16.24 -17.29
C ASP A 298 -36.62 15.84 -18.34
N PHE A 299 -35.37 16.31 -18.15
CA PHE A 299 -34.22 16.07 -19.03
C PHE A 299 -34.33 16.69 -20.43
N ALA A 300 -35.06 17.80 -20.58
CA ALA A 300 -35.12 18.52 -21.84
C ALA A 300 -33.74 19.08 -22.20
N ASN A 301 -33.23 18.78 -23.41
CA ASN A 301 -31.90 19.16 -23.87
C ASN A 301 -30.75 18.61 -23.01
N LEU A 302 -30.94 17.45 -22.37
CA LEU A 302 -29.88 16.73 -21.67
C LEU A 302 -28.60 16.65 -22.52
N GLN A 303 -27.50 17.12 -21.95
CA GLN A 303 -26.12 16.99 -22.45
C GLN A 303 -25.19 16.91 -21.25
N TRP A 304 -24.88 15.69 -20.83
CA TRP A 304 -24.12 15.43 -19.61
C TRP A 304 -23.01 14.43 -19.87
N SER A 305 -21.84 14.66 -19.28
CA SER A 305 -20.68 13.79 -19.45
C SER A 305 -19.92 13.57 -18.15
N LEU A 306 -19.32 12.37 -18.05
CA LEU A 306 -18.17 12.09 -17.20
C LEU A 306 -16.96 11.93 -18.11
N PHE A 307 -15.94 12.77 -17.95
CA PHE A 307 -14.74 12.70 -18.78
C PHE A 307 -13.48 12.75 -17.94
N ALA A 308 -12.42 12.13 -18.44
CA ALA A 308 -11.08 12.27 -17.92
C ALA A 308 -10.13 12.65 -19.04
N GLN A 309 -9.14 13.47 -18.73
CA GLN A 309 -8.08 13.85 -19.65
C GLN A 309 -6.74 13.74 -18.96
N GLN A 310 -5.78 13.06 -19.58
CA GLN A 310 -4.44 12.84 -19.06
C GLN A 310 -3.37 13.22 -20.08
N GLY A 311 -2.20 13.60 -19.58
CA GLY A 311 -1.01 13.85 -20.39
C GLY A 311 -1.23 14.86 -21.53
N SER A 312 -0.73 14.55 -22.72
CA SER A 312 -0.76 15.43 -23.89
C SER A 312 -2.08 15.36 -24.70
N GLY A 313 -3.18 14.90 -24.10
CA GLY A 313 -4.50 14.84 -24.74
C GLY A 313 -5.17 13.47 -24.78
N GLU A 314 -4.69 12.50 -24.00
CA GLU A 314 -5.41 11.23 -23.83
C GLU A 314 -6.73 11.49 -23.09
N THR A 315 -7.86 11.08 -23.66
CA THR A 315 -9.19 11.44 -23.18
C THR A 315 -10.10 10.22 -23.19
N LEU A 316 -10.84 10.00 -22.10
CA LEU A 316 -11.95 9.05 -22.02
C LEU A 316 -13.20 9.82 -21.59
N GLU A 317 -14.31 9.62 -22.28
CA GLU A 317 -15.57 10.30 -21.98
C GLU A 317 -16.77 9.36 -22.11
N TYR A 318 -17.60 9.35 -21.08
CA TYR A 318 -18.95 8.80 -21.09
C TYR A 318 -19.92 9.97 -21.22
N SER A 319 -20.62 10.08 -22.34
CA SER A 319 -21.62 11.14 -22.53
C SER A 319 -23.03 10.60 -22.68
N MET A 320 -24.00 11.38 -22.24
CA MET A 320 -25.42 11.11 -22.35
C MET A 320 -26.12 12.36 -22.86
N TYR A 321 -26.92 12.22 -23.91
CA TYR A 321 -27.74 13.31 -24.42
C TYR A 321 -29.11 12.84 -24.92
N THR A 322 -30.06 13.77 -25.01
CA THR A 322 -31.36 13.53 -25.66
C THR A 322 -31.29 14.00 -27.11
N ASP A 323 -31.69 13.16 -28.06
CA ASP A 323 -31.73 13.51 -29.49
C ASP A 323 -32.96 14.33 -29.89
N GLY A 324 -33.84 14.60 -28.93
CA GLY A 324 -35.11 15.30 -29.14
C GLY A 324 -35.49 16.18 -27.96
N GLY A 325 -36.76 16.13 -27.59
CA GLY A 325 -37.32 16.91 -26.49
C GLY A 325 -37.06 16.27 -25.13
N LYS A 326 -38.06 16.42 -24.25
CA LYS A 326 -38.07 15.81 -22.92
C LYS A 326 -38.04 14.28 -23.03
N LEU A 327 -37.37 13.60 -22.11
CA LEU A 327 -37.40 12.14 -22.04
C LEU A 327 -38.65 11.61 -21.32
N CYS A 328 -39.20 12.39 -20.39
CA CYS A 328 -40.42 12.06 -19.68
C CYS A 328 -41.47 13.17 -19.84
N LYS A 329 -42.74 12.78 -19.85
CA LYS A 329 -43.87 13.69 -19.79
C LYS A 329 -45.05 13.02 -19.09
N ASP A 330 -45.61 13.68 -18.09
CA ASP A 330 -46.80 13.22 -17.36
C ASP A 330 -46.65 11.75 -16.85
N GLY A 331 -45.45 11.39 -16.37
CA GLY A 331 -45.15 10.03 -15.90
C GLY A 331 -44.98 8.98 -16.99
N ASN A 332 -44.77 9.37 -18.25
CA ASN A 332 -44.61 8.45 -19.38
C ASN A 332 -43.35 8.78 -20.19
N ARG A 333 -42.78 7.75 -20.84
CA ARG A 333 -41.70 7.93 -21.84
C ARG A 333 -42.23 8.68 -23.05
N THR A 334 -41.42 9.58 -23.58
CA THR A 334 -41.68 10.23 -24.87
C THR A 334 -41.03 9.45 -26.01
N SER A 335 -41.20 9.92 -27.25
CA SER A 335 -40.50 9.40 -28.43
C SER A 335 -39.06 9.89 -28.56
N SER A 336 -38.53 10.64 -27.58
CA SER A 336 -37.14 11.11 -27.59
C SER A 336 -36.22 10.02 -27.05
N ASN A 337 -35.10 9.83 -27.73
CA ASN A 337 -34.14 8.80 -27.38
C ASN A 337 -33.10 9.38 -26.42
N LEU A 338 -32.66 8.55 -25.48
CA LEU A 338 -31.43 8.80 -24.74
C LEU A 338 -30.29 8.13 -25.52
N VAL A 339 -29.33 8.92 -25.98
CA VAL A 339 -28.13 8.43 -26.64
C VAL A 339 -26.97 8.51 -25.67
N THR A 340 -26.20 7.43 -25.59
CA THR A 340 -25.03 7.31 -24.73
C THR A 340 -23.81 7.02 -25.59
N HIS A 341 -22.74 7.80 -25.39
CA HIS A 341 -21.45 7.56 -26.03
C HIS A 341 -20.38 7.15 -25.04
N VAL A 342 -19.46 6.30 -25.50
CA VAL A 342 -18.13 6.17 -24.90
C VAL A 342 -17.12 6.58 -25.96
N TYR A 343 -16.35 7.63 -25.67
CA TYR A 343 -15.31 8.17 -26.53
C TYR A 343 -13.94 7.94 -25.88
N TYR A 344 -12.97 7.46 -26.66
CA TYR A 344 -11.58 7.36 -26.23
C TYR A 344 -10.64 7.89 -27.32
N SER A 345 -9.63 8.65 -26.94
CA SER A 345 -8.50 9.00 -27.81
C SER A 345 -7.22 9.03 -27.00
N ASN A 346 -6.11 8.61 -27.59
CA ASN A 346 -4.77 8.74 -27.02
C ASN A 346 -4.08 10.08 -27.38
N GLY A 347 -4.82 11.04 -27.95
CA GLY A 347 -4.29 12.30 -28.49
C GLY A 347 -3.63 12.17 -29.87
N GLY A 348 -3.59 10.96 -30.46
CA GLY A 348 -2.85 10.61 -31.66
C GLY A 348 -3.58 10.83 -33.00
N GLY A 349 -4.48 11.82 -33.10
CA GLY A 349 -5.18 12.17 -34.36
C GLY A 349 -6.21 11.13 -34.84
N THR A 350 -6.41 10.04 -34.10
CA THR A 350 -7.52 9.10 -34.26
C THR A 350 -8.26 8.93 -32.93
N TYR A 351 -9.48 8.39 -33.00
CA TYR A 351 -10.28 8.09 -31.82
C TYR A 351 -11.07 6.78 -31.98
N GLU A 352 -11.54 6.27 -30.86
CA GLU A 352 -12.42 5.11 -30.74
C GLU A 352 -13.77 5.60 -30.18
N GLY A 353 -14.87 5.23 -30.82
CA GLY A 353 -16.20 5.73 -30.47
C GLY A 353 -17.23 4.61 -30.39
N TRP A 354 -18.06 4.65 -29.36
CA TRP A 354 -19.08 3.64 -29.07
C TRP A 354 -20.41 4.32 -28.80
N THR A 355 -21.50 3.78 -29.35
CA THR A 355 -22.85 4.37 -29.19
C THR A 355 -23.87 3.33 -28.74
N SER A 356 -24.67 3.68 -27.74
CA SER A 356 -25.90 2.96 -27.37
C SER A 356 -27.08 3.93 -27.37
N THR A 357 -28.26 3.45 -27.77
CA THR A 357 -29.48 4.26 -27.83
C THR A 357 -30.60 3.57 -27.07
N VAL A 358 -31.21 4.28 -26.13
CA VAL A 358 -32.44 3.87 -25.44
C VAL A 358 -33.62 4.59 -26.09
N ASN A 359 -34.48 3.82 -26.73
CA ASN A 359 -35.68 4.33 -27.40
C ASN A 359 -36.87 4.47 -26.42
N ASP A 360 -38.09 4.53 -26.95
CA ASP A 360 -39.35 4.68 -26.22
C ASP A 360 -39.70 3.50 -25.29
N THR A 361 -39.07 2.34 -25.48
CA THR A 361 -39.16 1.18 -24.56
C THR A 361 -38.59 1.45 -23.18
N GLY A 362 -37.73 2.47 -23.05
CA GLY A 362 -37.18 2.93 -21.78
C GLY A 362 -35.96 2.15 -21.27
N VAL A 363 -35.53 1.06 -21.92
CA VAL A 363 -34.38 0.23 -21.46
C VAL A 363 -33.51 -0.22 -22.64
N SER A 364 -32.18 -0.14 -22.49
CA SER A 364 -31.16 -0.81 -23.30
C SER A 364 -30.18 -1.54 -22.38
N GLY A 365 -30.43 -2.82 -22.11
CA GLY A 365 -29.62 -3.63 -21.21
C GLY A 365 -29.56 -3.04 -19.79
N GLY A 366 -28.46 -2.36 -19.46
CA GLY A 366 -28.22 -1.69 -18.18
C GLY A 366 -28.41 -0.17 -18.16
N ILE A 367 -28.82 0.45 -19.28
CA ILE A 367 -29.17 1.87 -19.34
C ILE A 367 -30.69 2.02 -19.46
N GLU A 368 -31.28 2.85 -18.61
CA GLU A 368 -32.73 2.97 -18.47
C GLU A 368 -33.18 4.38 -18.11
N VAL A 369 -34.30 4.81 -18.70
CA VAL A 369 -35.00 6.05 -18.37
C VAL A 369 -36.25 5.71 -17.57
N ARG A 370 -36.33 6.16 -16.32
CA ARG A 370 -37.48 5.94 -15.43
C ARG A 370 -38.32 7.22 -15.35
N CYS A 371 -39.58 7.11 -15.77
CA CYS A 371 -40.58 8.17 -15.68
C CYS A 371 -41.68 7.75 -14.68
N PRO A 372 -41.44 7.81 -13.36
CA PRO A 372 -42.49 7.50 -12.41
C PRO A 372 -43.59 8.57 -12.49
N GLY A 373 -44.87 8.16 -12.44
CA GLY A 373 -46.00 9.08 -12.45
C GLY A 373 -46.23 9.78 -11.11
N GLY A 374 -47.15 10.74 -11.09
CA GLY A 374 -47.51 11.48 -9.87
C GLY A 374 -46.50 12.56 -9.50
N THR A 375 -46.08 12.60 -8.24
CA THR A 375 -45.12 13.60 -7.71
C THR A 375 -43.67 13.09 -7.67
N ALA A 376 -43.41 11.89 -8.19
CA ALA A 376 -42.08 11.30 -8.19
C ALA A 376 -41.24 11.88 -9.34
N THR A 377 -39.99 12.22 -9.07
CA THR A 377 -39.07 12.79 -10.05
C THR A 377 -38.56 11.70 -11.00
N PRO A 378 -38.50 11.95 -12.33
CA PRO A 378 -37.86 11.03 -13.26
C PRO A 378 -36.35 10.96 -13.02
N TYR A 379 -35.74 9.85 -13.45
CA TYR A 379 -34.31 9.62 -13.32
C TYR A 379 -33.79 8.68 -14.41
N ILE A 380 -32.49 8.74 -14.68
CA ILE A 380 -31.79 7.85 -15.60
C ILE A 380 -30.85 6.98 -14.78
N VAL A 381 -30.84 5.69 -15.06
CA VAL A 381 -29.84 4.74 -14.55
C VAL A 381 -28.95 4.35 -15.73
N ALA A 382 -27.64 4.45 -15.57
CA ALA A 382 -26.68 4.01 -16.56
C ALA A 382 -25.62 3.12 -15.90
N ASN A 383 -25.77 1.81 -16.08
CA ASN A 383 -24.73 0.85 -15.73
C ASN A 383 -23.74 0.73 -16.90
N PHE A 384 -22.64 1.48 -16.84
CA PHE A 384 -21.59 1.52 -17.85
C PHE A 384 -20.75 0.24 -17.87
N SER A 385 -20.62 -0.48 -16.75
CA SER A 385 -20.01 -1.82 -16.72
C SER A 385 -21.02 -2.94 -17.03
N GLY A 386 -22.26 -2.57 -17.37
CA GLY A 386 -23.38 -3.47 -17.53
C GLY A 386 -23.50 -4.12 -18.92
N PRO A 387 -24.62 -4.83 -19.16
CA PRO A 387 -24.83 -5.61 -20.37
C PRO A 387 -25.31 -4.77 -21.57
N SER A 388 -25.38 -3.44 -21.46
CA SER A 388 -25.84 -2.56 -22.54
C SER A 388 -24.99 -2.76 -23.79
N THR A 389 -25.64 -2.94 -24.94
CA THR A 389 -24.93 -3.11 -26.22
C THR A 389 -24.54 -1.76 -26.76
N PHE A 390 -23.27 -1.63 -27.15
CA PHE A 390 -22.72 -0.47 -27.83
C PHE A 390 -22.19 -0.87 -29.20
N THR A 391 -22.37 0.02 -30.18
CA THR A 391 -21.88 -0.14 -31.55
C THR A 391 -20.65 0.73 -31.78
N TYR A 392 -19.58 0.15 -32.32
CA TYR A 392 -18.37 0.87 -32.68
C TYR A 392 -18.61 1.74 -33.90
N GLY A 393 -18.24 3.02 -33.84
CA GLY A 393 -18.52 3.95 -34.92
C GLY A 393 -18.14 5.39 -34.61
N THR A 394 -18.49 6.28 -35.53
CA THR A 394 -18.26 7.72 -35.39
C THR A 394 -19.16 8.32 -34.32
N VAL A 395 -18.61 9.21 -33.50
CA VAL A 395 -19.38 9.99 -32.52
C VAL A 395 -19.31 11.48 -32.84
N PRO A 396 -20.42 12.23 -32.69
CA PRO A 396 -20.46 13.66 -33.01
C PRO A 396 -19.87 14.52 -31.89
N ASP A 397 -18.98 15.43 -32.25
CA ASP A 397 -18.31 16.39 -31.35
C ASP A 397 -19.27 17.24 -30.51
N GLN A 398 -20.38 17.68 -31.11
CA GLN A 398 -21.35 18.59 -30.49
C GLN A 398 -22.08 18.04 -29.25
N HIS A 399 -21.88 16.76 -28.91
CA HIS A 399 -22.48 16.06 -27.77
C HIS A 399 -21.42 15.53 -26.79
N LEU A 400 -20.18 15.98 -26.93
CA LEU A 400 -19.05 15.62 -26.09
C LEU A 400 -18.47 16.88 -25.44
N TYR A 401 -17.80 16.68 -24.31
CA TYR A 401 -16.84 17.63 -23.76
C TYR A 401 -15.57 17.64 -24.62
N ALA A 402 -15.06 16.46 -24.96
CA ALA A 402 -13.89 16.29 -25.78
C ALA A 402 -14.10 16.91 -27.16
N THR A 403 -13.09 17.64 -27.64
CA THR A 403 -13.05 18.05 -29.04
C THR A 403 -12.58 16.87 -29.88
N VAL A 404 -13.45 16.34 -30.72
CA VAL A 404 -13.14 15.23 -31.62
C VAL A 404 -12.24 15.73 -32.75
N SER A 405 -10.93 15.72 -32.51
CA SER A 405 -9.91 15.97 -33.52
C SER A 405 -9.41 14.65 -34.10
N GLY A 406 -9.71 14.37 -35.37
CA GLY A 406 -9.21 13.17 -36.05
C GLY A 406 -10.28 12.31 -36.70
N SER A 407 -9.87 11.15 -37.21
CA SER A 407 -10.75 10.14 -37.80
C SER A 407 -11.00 8.97 -36.83
N LEU A 408 -12.15 8.30 -36.98
CA LEU A 408 -12.40 7.03 -36.32
C LEU A 408 -11.28 6.04 -36.67
N GLN A 409 -10.74 5.36 -35.68
CA GLN A 409 -9.72 4.34 -35.87
C GLN A 409 -10.32 3.15 -36.63
N GLU A 410 -9.64 2.68 -37.68
CA GLU A 410 -10.18 1.66 -38.58
C GLU A 410 -10.50 0.32 -37.87
N SER A 411 -9.74 0.00 -36.83
CA SER A 411 -10.02 -1.13 -35.94
C SER A 411 -9.51 -0.86 -34.53
N THR A 412 -10.20 -1.37 -33.52
CA THR A 412 -9.70 -1.44 -32.14
C THR A 412 -9.71 -2.88 -31.64
N ASN A 413 -8.93 -3.18 -30.60
CA ASN A 413 -8.85 -4.51 -30.02
C ASN A 413 -8.84 -4.48 -28.50
N PHE A 414 -9.54 -5.45 -27.90
CA PHE A 414 -9.66 -5.63 -26.47
C PHE A 414 -8.93 -6.92 -26.04
N GLU A 415 -8.15 -6.84 -24.97
CA GLU A 415 -7.38 -7.95 -24.39
C GLU A 415 -8.11 -8.53 -23.15
N HIS A 416 -9.33 -9.04 -23.29
CA HIS A 416 -10.12 -9.59 -22.16
C HIS A 416 -10.44 -11.06 -22.36
N ASP A 417 -10.32 -11.86 -21.29
CA ASP A 417 -10.67 -13.29 -21.25
C ASP A 417 -12.14 -13.64 -21.61
N ASN A 418 -13.03 -12.65 -21.71
CA ASN A 418 -14.48 -12.79 -21.79
C ASN A 418 -15.10 -12.41 -23.16
N VAL A 419 -14.30 -12.09 -24.19
CA VAL A 419 -14.79 -11.75 -25.54
C VAL A 419 -14.54 -12.90 -26.51
N GLU A 420 -15.48 -13.18 -27.43
CA GLU A 420 -15.27 -14.22 -28.47
C GLU A 420 -14.11 -13.84 -29.41
N TRP A 421 -13.27 -14.81 -29.74
CA TRP A 421 -11.85 -14.61 -30.07
C TRP A 421 -11.49 -14.79 -31.55
N GLU A 422 -10.45 -14.06 -32.00
CA GLU A 422 -9.47 -14.59 -32.96
C GLU A 422 -8.13 -14.74 -32.22
N ASN A 423 -7.47 -15.91 -32.32
CA ASN A 423 -6.16 -16.12 -31.69
C ASN A 423 -5.12 -15.24 -32.39
N ASP A 424 -4.43 -14.37 -31.64
CA ASP A 424 -3.19 -13.78 -32.13
C ASP A 424 -2.10 -14.86 -32.11
N THR A 425 -1.84 -15.41 -33.30
CA THR A 425 -0.87 -16.51 -33.50
C THR A 425 0.58 -16.10 -33.21
N ALA A 426 0.88 -14.80 -33.06
CA ALA A 426 2.23 -14.31 -32.77
C ALA A 426 2.53 -14.23 -31.27
N THR A 427 1.54 -13.91 -30.43
CA THR A 427 1.76 -13.68 -28.98
C THR A 427 1.13 -14.75 -28.08
N GLY A 428 0.20 -15.57 -28.61
CA GLY A 428 -0.58 -16.51 -27.79
C GLY A 428 -1.61 -15.82 -26.89
N THR A 429 -1.70 -14.50 -26.96
CA THR A 429 -2.71 -13.67 -26.28
C THR A 429 -3.98 -13.71 -27.12
N LYS A 430 -5.12 -13.80 -26.46
CA LYS A 430 -6.39 -13.79 -27.16
C LYS A 430 -6.87 -12.33 -27.25
N LYS A 431 -7.30 -11.90 -28.44
CA LYS A 431 -7.74 -10.52 -28.73
C LYS A 431 -9.08 -10.54 -29.46
N ALA A 432 -9.93 -9.55 -29.19
CA ALA A 432 -11.16 -9.33 -29.95
C ALA A 432 -11.04 -8.03 -30.74
N TYR A 433 -11.20 -8.11 -32.06
CA TYR A 433 -11.10 -6.96 -32.96
C TYR A 433 -12.48 -6.40 -33.30
N PHE A 434 -12.60 -5.07 -33.30
CA PHE A 434 -13.82 -4.35 -33.61
C PHE A 434 -13.62 -3.43 -34.81
N LEU A 435 -14.42 -3.65 -35.85
CA LEU A 435 -14.54 -2.79 -37.03
C LEU A 435 -15.81 -1.91 -36.91
N PRO A 436 -15.90 -0.79 -37.64
CA PRO A 436 -17.09 0.06 -37.61
C PRO A 436 -18.37 -0.75 -37.89
N GLY A 437 -19.36 -0.62 -37.01
CA GLY A 437 -20.60 -1.40 -37.03
C GLY A 437 -20.60 -2.66 -36.16
N ASN A 438 -19.44 -3.14 -35.70
CA ASN A 438 -19.38 -4.22 -34.71
C ASN A 438 -19.98 -3.76 -33.37
N THR A 439 -20.43 -4.72 -32.55
CA THR A 439 -21.03 -4.43 -31.25
C THR A 439 -20.32 -5.17 -30.13
N THR A 440 -20.39 -4.62 -28.91
CA THR A 440 -19.91 -5.25 -27.69
C THR A 440 -20.70 -4.74 -26.48
N LYS A 441 -20.45 -5.30 -25.29
CA LYS A 441 -21.09 -4.87 -24.04
C LYS A 441 -20.36 -3.67 -23.43
N GLY A 442 -21.12 -2.80 -22.75
CA GLY A 442 -20.60 -1.69 -21.96
C GLY A 442 -19.52 -2.15 -20.96
N GLY A 443 -19.76 -3.28 -20.28
CA GLY A 443 -18.77 -3.96 -19.42
C GLY A 443 -17.37 -4.05 -20.04
N ASN A 444 -17.27 -4.64 -21.22
CA ASN A 444 -16.00 -4.82 -21.93
C ASN A 444 -15.33 -3.48 -22.24
N ILE A 445 -16.10 -2.48 -22.69
CA ILE A 445 -15.59 -1.14 -23.04
C ILE A 445 -15.06 -0.42 -21.80
N THR A 446 -15.86 -0.41 -20.74
CA THR A 446 -15.56 0.29 -19.50
C THR A 446 -14.36 -0.34 -18.80
N GLU A 447 -14.35 -1.67 -18.66
CA GLU A 447 -13.20 -2.39 -18.15
C GLU A 447 -11.93 -2.07 -18.96
N HIS A 448 -12.00 -2.11 -20.30
CA HIS A 448 -10.85 -1.89 -21.19
C HIS A 448 -10.22 -0.51 -20.99
N TYR A 449 -10.99 0.55 -21.17
CA TYR A 449 -10.43 1.90 -21.16
C TYR A 449 -10.06 2.38 -19.75
N THR A 450 -10.79 1.93 -18.71
CA THR A 450 -10.38 2.23 -17.34
C THR A 450 -9.05 1.55 -17.01
N ALA A 451 -8.85 0.28 -17.40
CA ALA A 451 -7.58 -0.41 -17.21
C ALA A 451 -6.44 0.24 -18.01
N LYS A 452 -6.71 0.68 -19.24
CA LYS A 452 -5.73 1.39 -20.09
C LYS A 452 -5.25 2.72 -19.48
N LEU A 453 -6.12 3.38 -18.71
CA LEU A 453 -5.85 4.65 -18.02
C LEU A 453 -5.48 4.46 -16.54
N ALA A 454 -5.11 3.24 -16.15
CA ALA A 454 -4.63 2.93 -14.82
C ALA A 454 -3.37 3.77 -14.44
N PRO A 455 -3.09 3.98 -13.13
CA PRO A 455 -3.87 3.52 -11.98
C PRO A 455 -4.97 4.49 -11.53
N ASN A 456 -4.98 5.74 -12.00
CA ASN A 456 -5.90 6.77 -11.54
C ASN A 456 -6.56 7.45 -12.74
N LEU A 457 -7.86 7.68 -12.66
CA LEU A 457 -8.70 8.29 -13.68
C LEU A 457 -9.70 9.21 -13.00
N ASP A 458 -9.49 10.52 -13.12
CA ASP A 458 -10.42 11.51 -12.57
C ASP A 458 -11.54 11.78 -13.56
N LEU A 459 -12.72 11.18 -13.33
CA LEU A 459 -13.92 11.42 -14.13
C LEU A 459 -14.61 12.71 -13.67
N VAL A 460 -14.33 13.80 -14.38
CA VAL A 460 -14.89 15.14 -14.20
C VAL A 460 -16.32 15.21 -14.73
N VAL A 461 -17.21 15.81 -13.92
CA VAL A 461 -18.60 16.06 -14.33
C VAL A 461 -18.69 17.29 -15.23
N TYR A 462 -19.31 17.12 -16.39
CA TYR A 462 -19.64 18.20 -17.32
C TYR A 462 -21.13 18.17 -17.66
N ASP A 463 -21.86 19.23 -17.27
CA ASP A 463 -23.26 19.42 -17.65
C ASP A 463 -23.42 20.69 -18.50
N ARG A 464 -23.87 20.51 -19.74
CA ARG A 464 -24.05 21.60 -20.68
C ARG A 464 -25.46 22.15 -20.57
N GLY A 465 -25.57 23.30 -19.91
CA GLY A 465 -26.82 24.03 -19.77
C GLY A 465 -27.38 24.63 -21.07
N LYS A 466 -28.65 25.03 -21.02
CA LYS A 466 -29.39 25.60 -22.14
C LYS A 466 -28.86 26.98 -22.54
N GLY A 467 -27.97 27.03 -23.54
CA GLY A 467 -27.61 28.24 -24.28
C GLY A 467 -26.13 28.59 -24.26
N GLY A 468 -25.43 28.29 -25.35
CA GLY A 468 -24.03 28.68 -25.53
C GLY A 468 -23.47 28.18 -26.85
N GLY A 469 -24.00 28.70 -27.96
CA GLY A 469 -23.26 28.69 -29.21
C GLY A 469 -22.06 29.62 -29.06
N GLY A 470 -20.85 29.09 -29.31
CA GLY A 470 -19.63 29.85 -29.55
C GLY A 470 -19.28 30.95 -28.53
N GLY A 471 -18.57 30.58 -27.46
CA GLY A 471 -17.79 31.54 -26.69
C GLY A 471 -17.81 31.31 -25.19
N GLY A 472 -16.76 30.66 -24.66
CA GLY A 472 -16.09 30.92 -23.38
C GLY A 472 -16.86 31.16 -22.07
N GLY A 473 -18.18 31.01 -22.02
CA GLY A 473 -19.01 31.29 -20.84
C GLY A 473 -19.70 30.04 -20.34
N HIS A 474 -19.31 29.56 -19.16
CA HIS A 474 -19.88 28.41 -18.46
C HIS A 474 -21.18 28.86 -17.77
N SER A 475 -22.31 28.89 -18.48
CA SER A 475 -23.61 29.27 -17.90
C SER A 475 -24.23 28.13 -17.09
N GLN A 476 -24.59 28.44 -15.85
CA GLN A 476 -24.80 27.55 -14.70
C GLN A 476 -26.17 26.85 -14.57
N SER A 477 -26.87 26.50 -15.64
CA SER A 477 -28.14 25.75 -15.51
C SER A 477 -28.13 24.52 -16.40
N GLY A 478 -27.46 23.47 -15.90
CA GLY A 478 -27.38 22.15 -16.51
C GLY A 478 -28.73 21.45 -16.59
N ALA A 479 -28.80 20.34 -17.32
CA ALA A 479 -30.02 19.53 -17.36
C ALA A 479 -30.15 18.57 -16.17
N VAL A 480 -29.08 18.37 -15.41
CA VAL A 480 -28.93 17.40 -14.33
C VAL A 480 -28.74 18.11 -13.00
N SER A 481 -29.36 17.57 -11.95
CA SER A 481 -29.08 17.97 -10.57
C SER A 481 -27.98 17.06 -10.01
N GLU A 482 -26.73 17.52 -9.97
CA GLU A 482 -25.64 16.71 -9.41
C GLU A 482 -25.88 16.42 -7.92
N ARG A 483 -26.46 17.37 -7.19
CA ARG A 483 -26.77 17.19 -5.76
C ARG A 483 -27.77 16.07 -5.48
N ALA A 484 -28.70 15.83 -6.41
CA ALA A 484 -29.67 14.74 -6.31
C ALA A 484 -29.15 13.43 -6.92
N SER A 485 -28.07 13.50 -7.71
CA SER A 485 -27.49 12.38 -8.45
C SER A 485 -26.41 11.66 -7.64
N PHE A 486 -26.21 10.39 -7.95
CA PHE A 486 -25.26 9.52 -7.26
C PHE A 486 -24.84 8.36 -8.14
N GLY A 487 -23.89 7.56 -7.69
CA GLY A 487 -23.53 6.32 -8.36
C GLY A 487 -22.91 5.32 -7.40
N THR A 488 -22.49 4.20 -7.96
CA THR A 488 -21.74 3.15 -7.28
C THR A 488 -20.60 2.72 -8.17
N ILE A 489 -19.41 2.56 -7.58
CA ILE A 489 -18.25 1.96 -8.24
C ILE A 489 -17.75 0.79 -7.41
N ASP A 490 -17.42 -0.34 -8.04
CA ASP A 490 -16.76 -1.46 -7.37
C ASP A 490 -15.71 -2.11 -8.28
N TYR A 491 -14.68 -2.68 -7.65
CA TYR A 491 -13.51 -3.24 -8.33
C TYR A 491 -13.23 -4.69 -7.90
N GLU A 492 -12.68 -5.49 -8.82
CA GLU A 492 -11.90 -6.69 -8.52
C GLU A 492 -10.58 -6.28 -7.91
N THR A 493 -10.39 -6.62 -6.65
CA THR A 493 -9.22 -6.17 -5.91
C THR A 493 -8.16 -7.25 -5.94
N GLY A 494 -7.00 -6.94 -6.50
CA GLY A 494 -5.80 -7.79 -6.40
C GLY A 494 -5.14 -7.69 -5.03
N GLU A 495 -4.13 -8.53 -4.77
CA GLU A 495 -3.41 -8.54 -3.48
C GLU A 495 -2.65 -7.25 -3.15
N ARG A 496 -2.65 -6.23 -4.01
CA ARG A 496 -1.80 -5.02 -3.91
C ARG A 496 -2.53 -3.73 -3.52
N VAL A 497 -3.81 -3.79 -3.16
CA VAL A 497 -4.60 -2.60 -2.80
C VAL A 497 -5.12 -2.62 -1.37
N ILE A 498 -5.08 -1.46 -0.72
CA ILE A 498 -5.68 -1.26 0.60
C ILE A 498 -7.07 -0.63 0.45
N THR A 499 -8.06 -1.30 1.01
CA THR A 499 -9.44 -0.79 1.15
C THR A 499 -9.75 -0.43 2.60
N TYR A 500 -9.23 -1.18 3.57
CA TYR A 500 -9.51 -0.97 4.98
C TYR A 500 -8.21 -0.81 5.75
N ILE A 501 -8.13 0.18 6.65
CA ILE A 501 -7.00 0.31 7.57
C ILE A 501 -7.48 0.41 9.02
N HIS A 502 -6.75 -0.27 9.90
CA HIS A 502 -6.92 -0.23 11.34
C HIS A 502 -5.57 0.04 11.98
N ILE A 503 -5.34 1.29 12.39
CA ILE A 503 -4.12 1.73 13.03
C ILE A 503 -4.44 2.04 14.48
N THR A 504 -3.73 1.38 15.40
CA THR A 504 -3.80 1.68 16.83
C THR A 504 -2.42 2.00 17.37
N LYS A 505 -2.35 2.91 18.33
CA LYS A 505 -1.14 3.23 19.06
C LYS A 505 -1.17 2.54 20.42
N ASN A 506 -0.09 1.85 20.75
CA ASN A 506 0.10 1.12 22.00
C ASN A 506 1.46 1.50 22.58
N GLU A 507 1.50 2.03 23.81
CA GLU A 507 2.73 2.38 24.51
C GLU A 507 2.96 1.40 25.66
N VAL A 508 4.16 0.81 25.69
CA VAL A 508 4.63 -0.03 26.79
C VAL A 508 5.87 0.61 27.41
N GLU A 509 5.86 0.76 28.73
CA GLU A 509 7.01 1.24 29.49
C GLU A 509 7.89 0.04 29.86
N VAL A 510 9.19 0.16 29.60
CA VAL A 510 10.17 -0.89 29.90
C VAL A 510 11.21 -0.37 30.86
N ASP A 511 11.24 -0.96 32.05
CA ASP A 511 12.26 -0.73 33.07
C ASP A 511 13.19 -1.94 33.16
N LEU A 512 14.49 -1.70 33.35
CA LEU A 512 15.50 -2.74 33.54
C LEU A 512 15.89 -2.81 35.03
N ARG A 513 16.06 -4.02 35.56
CA ARG A 513 16.43 -4.25 36.96
C ARG A 513 17.56 -5.25 37.11
#